data_AF-A0A1B6JBF9-F1
#
_entry.id   AF-A0A1B6JBF9-F1
#
_cell.length_a   1.000
_cell.length_b   1.000
_cell.length_c   1.000
_cell.angle_alpha   90.00
_cell.angle_beta   90.00
_cell.angle_gamma   90.00
#
_symmetry.space_group_name_H-M   'P 1'
#
loop_
_entity.id
_entity.type
_entity.pdbx_description
1 polymer ?
#
loop_
_entity_poly.entity_id
_entity_poly.type
_entity_poly.pdbx_seq_one_letter_code
_entity_poly.pdbx_strand_id
1 'polypeptide(L)'
;RTRTEHIELNQVQQRHSNEENTSKGVSPRPKPLLSPRSTNSAIEKLKGKCYRCGSPSHRANSCRFIDATCRKCGKVGHIASVCLQSKSQLQMKPGQHQTENKSDLNSENEYEINVISDRNNDKFMVNINIEGRTLPMELDTGAALSTMSYNEFKKLAIPQKIFSTNIELRTYTGETIKPKGVTFVKCTYKTQKFVGKLYLIDQNVDAIFGRDWLREVKLDWGEIKSLTTSQTSNLGSLLSEFSDLFDGKIGVIPEYLGHFRLTDGATPIFVKPRQVPFSLRSKVENELTRLEECGIITKVDHSDWGTPIVPVVKLNGQTRIC
;
A
#
# COMPACT_ATOMS: atom_id res chain seq x y z
N ARG A 1 20.63 -41.29 22.12
CA ARG A 1 19.50 -41.51 21.20
C ARG A 1 18.50 -40.40 21.45
N THR A 2 18.71 -39.27 20.78
CA THR A 2 17.95 -38.04 20.92
C THR A 2 17.13 -37.84 19.66
N ARG A 3 15.85 -37.56 19.88
CA ARG A 3 14.76 -37.52 18.91
C ARG A 3 14.80 -36.17 18.20
N THR A 4 14.99 -36.19 16.89
CA THR A 4 14.91 -35.02 16.01
C THR A 4 13.45 -34.80 15.66
N GLU A 5 12.86 -33.67 16.05
CA GLU A 5 11.54 -33.24 15.59
C GLU A 5 11.72 -32.17 14.51
N HIS A 6 11.33 -32.53 13.29
CA HIS A 6 11.14 -31.61 12.17
C HIS A 6 9.73 -31.04 12.25
N ILE A 7 9.60 -29.71 12.16
CA ILE A 7 8.30 -29.05 11.97
C ILE A 7 8.42 -28.13 10.75
N GLU A 8 7.81 -28.59 9.66
CA GLU A 8 7.36 -27.77 8.53
C GLU A 8 5.99 -27.17 8.87
N LEU A 9 5.76 -25.89 8.56
CA LEU A 9 4.42 -25.30 8.58
C LEU A 9 4.24 -24.32 7.42
N ASN A 10 3.36 -24.69 6.49
CA ASN A 10 2.68 -23.79 5.58
C ASN A 10 1.17 -24.06 5.67
N GLN A 11 0.42 -22.96 5.82
CA GLN A 11 -0.98 -22.72 5.40
C GLN A 11 -2.10 -23.51 6.11
N VAL A 12 -2.89 -22.87 6.99
CA VAL A 12 -4.11 -22.07 6.72
C VAL A 12 -5.21 -22.89 6.01
N GLN A 13 -6.23 -23.28 6.79
CA GLN A 13 -7.56 -23.65 6.29
C GLN A 13 -8.62 -22.80 7.03
N GLN A 14 -9.46 -22.13 6.25
CA GLN A 14 -10.76 -21.59 6.68
C GLN A 14 -11.88 -22.55 6.27
N ARG A 15 -12.97 -22.46 7.04
CA ARG A 15 -14.22 -23.24 6.99
C ARG A 15 -15.07 -22.92 5.74
N HIS A 16 -15.86 -23.88 5.24
CA HIS A 16 -17.33 -23.93 5.41
C HIS A 16 -18.03 -24.95 4.48
N SER A 17 -19.05 -25.60 5.06
CA SER A 17 -20.33 -26.11 4.50
C SER A 17 -20.38 -27.10 3.32
N ASN A 18 -21.08 -28.20 3.60
CA ASN A 18 -21.70 -29.17 2.68
C ASN A 18 -22.72 -28.49 1.74
N GLU A 19 -22.81 -28.95 0.48
CA GLU A 19 -23.96 -29.75 -0.02
C GLU A 19 -23.81 -30.14 -1.50
N GLU A 20 -23.93 -31.45 -1.71
CA GLU A 20 -24.49 -32.25 -2.82
C GLU A 20 -24.16 -32.06 -4.32
N ASN A 21 -23.82 -33.22 -4.89
CA ASN A 21 -23.64 -33.62 -6.29
C ASN A 21 -24.88 -33.39 -7.17
N THR A 22 -24.66 -32.98 -8.43
CA THR A 22 -25.19 -33.74 -9.59
C THR A 22 -24.26 -33.62 -10.80
N SER A 23 -24.13 -34.73 -11.51
CA SER A 23 -23.26 -34.99 -12.66
C SER A 23 -23.86 -34.48 -13.98
N LYS A 24 -23.02 -34.07 -14.94
CA LYS A 24 -23.18 -34.29 -16.41
C LYS A 24 -22.03 -33.69 -17.25
N GLY A 25 -21.43 -34.54 -18.09
CA GLY A 25 -21.00 -34.25 -19.47
C GLY A 25 -19.84 -33.28 -19.72
N VAL A 26 -18.64 -33.83 -20.00
CA VAL A 26 -17.48 -33.08 -20.51
C VAL A 26 -17.53 -32.97 -22.05
N SER A 27 -17.27 -31.78 -22.58
CA SER A 27 -16.76 -31.55 -23.95
C SER A 27 -15.65 -30.49 -23.86
N PRO A 28 -14.48 -30.65 -24.51
CA PRO A 28 -13.36 -29.73 -24.34
C PRO A 28 -13.51 -28.47 -25.22
N ARG A 29 -13.36 -27.29 -24.61
CA ARG A 29 -13.29 -25.98 -25.29
C ARG A 29 -11.81 -25.56 -25.50
N PRO A 30 -11.45 -24.81 -26.57
CA PRO A 30 -10.07 -24.67 -27.03
C PRO A 30 -9.21 -23.74 -26.15
N LYS A 31 -7.90 -23.99 -26.14
CA LYS A 31 -6.88 -23.13 -25.50
C LYS A 31 -6.82 -21.75 -26.19
N PRO A 32 -6.71 -20.63 -25.45
CA PRO A 32 -6.48 -19.33 -26.05
C PRO A 32 -5.05 -19.24 -26.60
N LEU A 33 -4.94 -18.73 -27.84
CA LEU A 33 -3.69 -18.39 -28.51
C LEU A 33 -3.02 -17.21 -27.78
N LEU A 34 -1.77 -17.41 -27.35
CA LEU A 34 -0.89 -16.35 -26.85
C LEU A 34 -0.40 -15.49 -28.03
N SER A 35 -0.68 -14.18 -27.98
CA SER A 35 -0.09 -13.20 -28.91
C SER A 35 1.40 -12.95 -28.61
N PRO A 36 2.23 -12.56 -29.60
CA PRO A 36 3.67 -12.43 -29.42
C PRO A 36 4.03 -11.23 -28.54
N ARG A 37 4.91 -11.46 -27.56
CA ARG A 37 5.50 -10.45 -26.67
C ARG A 37 6.51 -9.61 -27.46
N SER A 38 6.44 -8.29 -27.32
CA SER A 38 7.36 -7.33 -27.94
C SER A 38 8.83 -7.66 -27.65
N THR A 39 9.63 -7.74 -28.72
CA THR A 39 11.08 -8.00 -28.63
C THR A 39 11.83 -6.75 -28.16
N ASN A 40 12.59 -6.87 -27.07
CA ASN A 40 13.47 -5.83 -26.55
C ASN A 40 14.50 -5.36 -27.61
N SER A 41 14.45 -4.09 -27.99
CA SER A 41 15.32 -3.39 -28.97
C SER A 41 16.84 -3.60 -28.76
N ALA A 42 17.28 -3.89 -27.53
CA ALA A 42 18.70 -4.09 -27.21
C ALA A 42 19.25 -5.46 -27.67
N ILE A 43 18.41 -6.49 -27.82
CA ILE A 43 18.82 -7.82 -28.28
C ILE A 43 19.08 -7.82 -29.80
N GLU A 44 18.27 -7.07 -30.55
CA GLU A 44 18.47 -6.84 -31.99
C GLU A 44 19.83 -6.19 -32.31
N LYS A 45 20.33 -5.29 -31.44
CA LYS A 45 21.63 -4.61 -31.64
C LYS A 45 22.85 -5.52 -31.49
N LEU A 46 22.72 -6.67 -30.82
CA LEU A 46 23.81 -7.64 -30.61
C LEU A 46 23.75 -8.83 -31.59
N LYS A 47 22.77 -8.86 -32.50
CA LYS A 47 22.61 -9.93 -33.50
C LYS A 47 23.86 -10.00 -34.38
N GLY A 48 24.52 -11.17 -34.41
CA GLY A 48 25.76 -11.38 -35.17
C GLY A 48 27.04 -10.81 -34.53
N LYS A 49 26.98 -10.27 -33.30
CA LYS A 49 28.13 -9.75 -32.57
C LYS A 49 28.38 -10.57 -31.30
N CYS A 50 29.62 -10.56 -30.82
CA CYS A 50 29.99 -11.19 -29.56
C CYS A 50 29.20 -10.56 -28.39
N TYR A 51 28.37 -11.34 -27.70
CA TYR A 51 27.57 -10.82 -26.58
C TYR A 51 28.39 -10.40 -25.35
N ARG A 52 29.70 -10.69 -25.33
CA ARG A 52 30.61 -10.32 -24.24
C ARG A 52 31.26 -8.95 -24.42
N CYS A 53 31.51 -8.53 -25.66
CA CYS A 53 32.22 -7.27 -25.97
C CYS A 53 31.65 -6.46 -27.14
N GLY A 54 30.74 -7.03 -27.92
CA GLY A 54 30.08 -6.37 -29.05
C GLY A 54 30.85 -6.45 -30.37
N SER A 55 32.00 -7.13 -30.41
CA SER A 55 32.79 -7.27 -31.63
C SER A 55 32.22 -8.33 -32.57
N PRO A 56 32.17 -8.09 -33.90
CA PRO A 56 31.81 -9.12 -34.87
C PRO A 56 32.98 -10.05 -35.24
N SER A 57 34.20 -9.76 -34.79
CA SER A 57 35.45 -10.44 -35.23
C SER A 57 35.67 -11.83 -34.66
N HIS A 58 34.93 -12.23 -33.63
CA HIS A 58 35.13 -13.49 -32.92
C HIS A 58 33.85 -13.98 -32.26
N ARG A 59 33.84 -15.27 -31.86
CA ARG A 59 32.77 -15.87 -31.07
C ARG A 59 33.01 -15.69 -29.58
N ALA A 60 31.96 -15.68 -28.79
CA ALA A 60 32.04 -15.41 -27.35
C ALA A 60 33.00 -16.32 -26.56
N ASN A 61 33.24 -17.54 -27.03
CA ASN A 61 34.14 -18.50 -26.38
C ASN A 61 35.63 -18.14 -26.57
N SER A 62 35.95 -17.38 -27.60
CA SER A 62 37.31 -16.89 -27.87
C SER A 62 37.46 -15.40 -27.53
N CYS A 63 36.54 -14.85 -26.73
CA CYS A 63 36.56 -13.45 -26.35
C CYS A 63 37.55 -13.20 -25.20
N ARG A 64 38.43 -12.22 -25.37
CA ARG A 64 39.36 -11.78 -24.31
C ARG A 64 38.63 -11.31 -23.03
N PHE A 65 37.36 -10.93 -23.12
CA PHE A 65 36.54 -10.49 -21.99
C PHE A 65 35.68 -11.61 -21.37
N ILE A 66 36.08 -12.87 -21.55
CA ILE A 66 35.36 -14.04 -21.00
C ILE A 66 35.23 -14.02 -19.47
N ASP A 67 36.23 -13.46 -18.78
CA ASP A 67 36.27 -13.31 -17.31
C ASP A 67 36.16 -11.85 -16.86
N ALA A 68 35.80 -10.93 -17.77
CA ALA A 68 35.69 -9.52 -17.42
C ALA A 68 34.45 -9.24 -16.57
N THR A 69 34.61 -8.53 -15.46
CA THR A 69 33.50 -8.04 -14.63
C THR A 69 32.88 -6.78 -15.25
N CYS A 70 31.59 -6.84 -15.54
CA CYS A 70 30.86 -5.72 -16.12
C CYS A 70 30.76 -4.54 -15.13
N ARG A 71 31.32 -3.39 -15.49
CA ARG A 71 31.22 -2.16 -14.67
C ARG A 71 29.80 -1.62 -14.50
N LYS A 72 28.83 -2.08 -15.30
CA LYS A 72 27.41 -1.65 -15.24
C LYS A 72 26.52 -2.57 -14.40
N CYS A 73 26.85 -3.86 -14.22
CA CYS A 73 25.99 -4.77 -13.44
C CYS A 73 26.75 -5.67 -12.45
N GLY A 74 28.07 -5.58 -12.40
CA GLY A 74 28.91 -6.38 -11.49
C GLY A 74 29.06 -7.86 -11.85
N LYS A 75 28.38 -8.37 -12.89
CA LYS A 75 28.48 -9.78 -13.31
C LYS A 75 29.72 -10.03 -14.19
N VAL A 76 30.31 -11.22 -14.05
CA VAL A 76 31.45 -11.68 -14.87
C VAL A 76 30.97 -12.16 -16.23
N GLY A 77 31.73 -11.86 -17.28
CA GLY A 77 31.60 -12.44 -18.60
C GLY A 77 31.15 -11.50 -19.71
N HIS A 78 30.96 -10.21 -19.43
CA HIS A 78 30.71 -9.18 -20.44
C HIS A 78 31.16 -7.80 -19.95
N ILE A 79 31.29 -6.84 -20.87
CA ILE A 79 31.64 -5.45 -20.54
C ILE A 79 30.41 -4.53 -20.56
N ALA A 80 30.55 -3.34 -19.96
CA ALA A 80 29.46 -2.38 -19.78
C ALA A 80 28.79 -1.96 -21.11
N SER A 81 29.52 -1.88 -22.22
CA SER A 81 29.02 -1.44 -23.52
C SER A 81 27.98 -2.39 -24.14
N VAL A 82 27.98 -3.66 -23.74
CA VAL A 82 27.00 -4.68 -24.21
C VAL A 82 26.11 -5.19 -23.09
N CYS A 83 26.11 -4.51 -21.94
CA CYS A 83 25.31 -4.89 -20.79
C CYS A 83 23.83 -4.57 -21.05
N LEU A 84 23.02 -5.62 -21.09
CA LEU A 84 21.57 -5.56 -21.33
C LEU A 84 20.76 -5.19 -20.07
N GLN A 85 21.41 -5.01 -18.92
CA GLN A 85 20.75 -4.65 -17.66
C GLN A 85 20.52 -3.12 -17.60
N SER A 86 19.30 -2.67 -17.28
CA SER A 86 19.00 -1.27 -16.94
C SER A 86 19.66 -0.91 -15.60
N LYS A 87 19.89 0.39 -15.36
CA LYS A 87 20.67 0.92 -14.22
C LYS A 87 20.16 0.52 -12.82
N SER A 88 18.99 -0.11 -12.69
CA SER A 88 18.36 -0.51 -11.43
C SER A 88 18.97 -1.76 -10.75
N GLN A 89 20.14 -2.22 -11.19
CA GLN A 89 20.83 -3.35 -10.56
C GLN A 89 22.34 -3.15 -10.59
N LEU A 90 22.85 -2.38 -9.62
CA LEU A 90 24.27 -2.36 -9.27
C LEU A 90 24.44 -2.76 -7.80
N GLN A 91 24.92 -3.98 -7.61
CA GLN A 91 25.58 -4.41 -6.38
C GLN A 91 26.94 -3.71 -6.30
N MET A 92 27.18 -2.96 -5.23
CA MET A 92 28.53 -2.51 -4.85
C MET A 92 29.13 -3.53 -3.88
N LYS A 93 30.39 -3.90 -4.11
CA LYS A 93 31.24 -4.69 -3.20
C LYS A 93 32.37 -3.79 -2.64
N PRO A 94 33.05 -4.21 -1.56
CA PRO A 94 33.38 -3.32 -0.45
C PRO A 94 34.83 -2.79 -0.45
N GLY A 95 35.01 -1.65 0.22
CA GLY A 95 36.24 -1.30 0.93
C GLY A 95 36.98 -0.06 0.40
N GLN A 96 36.90 1.05 1.13
CA GLN A 96 38.05 1.74 1.74
C GLN A 96 37.60 2.97 2.54
N HIS A 97 38.06 3.03 3.80
CA HIS A 97 37.99 4.19 4.68
C HIS A 97 38.83 5.35 4.12
N GLN A 98 38.27 6.56 4.12
CA GLN A 98 38.90 7.81 4.60
C GLN A 98 37.92 8.98 4.45
N THR A 99 37.40 9.50 5.56
CA THR A 99 37.75 10.80 6.20
C THR A 99 37.09 12.01 5.56
N GLU A 100 36.52 12.83 6.44
CA GLU A 100 35.65 13.98 6.24
C GLU A 100 36.13 14.99 5.17
N ASN A 101 35.18 15.51 4.38
CA ASN A 101 34.93 16.96 4.27
C ASN A 101 33.68 17.27 3.43
N LYS A 102 32.90 18.23 3.91
CA LYS A 102 31.75 18.85 3.25
C LYS A 102 32.11 19.32 1.83
N SER A 103 31.24 19.02 0.86
CA SER A 103 30.81 20.00 -0.15
C SER A 103 29.52 19.52 -0.80
N ASP A 104 28.59 20.46 -0.89
CA ASP A 104 27.25 20.33 -1.44
C ASP A 104 27.27 19.74 -2.85
N LEU A 105 26.56 18.63 -3.05
CA LEU A 105 26.01 18.28 -4.36
C LEU A 105 24.62 17.67 -4.15
N ASN A 106 23.62 18.50 -4.41
CA ASN A 106 22.24 18.09 -4.67
C ASN A 106 22.22 16.92 -5.66
N SER A 107 21.74 15.76 -5.22
CA SER A 107 21.07 14.82 -6.11
C SER A 107 19.60 14.76 -5.70
N GLU A 108 18.81 15.50 -6.48
CA GLU A 108 17.37 15.61 -6.39
C GLU A 108 16.68 14.23 -6.44
N ASN A 109 15.69 14.08 -5.55
CA ASN A 109 14.44 13.32 -5.74
C ASN A 109 14.53 11.88 -6.28
N GLU A 110 14.65 10.93 -5.35
CA GLU A 110 14.03 9.61 -5.53
C GLU A 110 12.94 9.45 -4.44
N TYR A 111 11.72 9.86 -4.77
CA TYR A 111 10.51 9.56 -4.00
C TYR A 111 9.68 8.58 -4.83
N GLU A 112 9.45 7.37 -4.31
CA GLU A 112 8.63 6.36 -5.00
C GLU A 112 7.38 5.98 -4.19
N ILE A 113 6.24 6.27 -4.83
CA ILE A 113 4.84 5.84 -4.68
C ILE A 113 4.24 5.86 -3.26
N ASN A 114 3.44 6.92 -3.05
CA ASN A 114 2.59 7.28 -1.89
C ASN A 114 3.23 8.16 -0.81
N VAL A 115 3.87 9.25 -1.22
CA VAL A 115 4.24 10.32 -0.28
C VAL A 115 3.16 11.41 -0.38
N ILE A 116 2.27 11.46 0.61
CA ILE A 116 1.70 12.74 1.04
C ILE A 116 2.91 13.57 1.44
N SER A 117 3.06 14.75 0.85
CA SER A 117 4.21 15.65 0.99
C SER A 117 4.33 16.22 2.41
N ASP A 118 4.46 15.36 3.41
CA ASP A 118 4.81 15.75 4.75
C ASP A 118 6.30 15.49 4.94
N ARG A 119 7.03 16.53 5.31
CA ARG A 119 8.49 16.57 5.38
C ARG A 119 9.05 15.81 6.58
N ASN A 120 8.39 14.74 7.02
CA ASN A 120 8.80 13.97 8.18
C ASN A 120 8.93 12.48 7.82
N ASN A 121 10.03 12.15 7.14
CA ASN A 121 10.46 10.76 6.89
C ASN A 121 11.27 10.22 8.09
N ASP A 122 10.97 10.71 9.28
CA ASP A 122 11.66 10.34 10.50
C ASP A 122 11.28 8.91 10.90
N LYS A 123 12.27 8.18 11.43
CA LYS A 123 12.06 6.84 11.99
C LYS A 123 10.99 6.89 13.07
N PHE A 124 10.06 5.95 13.06
CA PHE A 124 9.13 5.78 14.17
C PHE A 124 9.92 5.26 15.38
N MET A 125 9.98 6.04 16.46
CA MET A 125 10.66 5.64 17.69
C MET A 125 9.65 5.34 18.80
N VAL A 126 9.92 4.30 19.58
CA VAL A 126 9.16 3.90 20.75
C VAL A 126 10.05 4.03 21.98
N ASN A 127 9.66 4.87 22.93
CA ASN A 127 10.33 4.96 24.22
C ASN A 127 9.96 3.76 25.09
N ILE A 128 10.96 2.95 25.44
CA ILE A 128 10.81 1.78 26.29
C ILE A 128 11.72 1.90 27.50
N ASN A 129 11.21 1.53 28.67
CA ASN A 129 12.05 1.40 29.87
C ASN A 129 12.60 -0.02 29.94
N ILE A 130 13.93 -0.16 29.93
CA ILE A 130 14.65 -1.44 30.01
C ILE A 130 15.46 -1.41 31.31
N GLU A 131 15.12 -2.28 32.26
CA GLU A 131 15.81 -2.37 33.56
C GLU A 131 15.96 -1.02 34.29
N GLY A 132 14.91 -0.19 34.24
CA GLY A 132 14.89 1.14 34.86
C GLY A 132 15.46 2.25 33.98
N ARG A 133 15.99 1.95 32.79
CA ARG A 133 16.54 2.95 31.84
C ARG A 133 15.58 3.16 30.68
N THR A 134 15.06 4.37 30.50
CA THR A 134 14.21 4.70 29.35
C THR A 134 15.07 5.12 28.17
N LEU A 135 14.83 4.52 27.00
CA LEU A 135 15.50 4.86 25.76
C LEU A 135 14.58 4.67 24.55
N PRO A 136 14.80 5.44 23.46
CA PRO A 136 14.07 5.27 22.22
C PRO A 136 14.60 4.06 21.44
N MET A 137 13.68 3.23 20.94
CA MET A 137 13.99 2.14 20.00
C MET A 137 13.21 2.36 18.69
N GLU A 138 13.83 2.11 17.55
CA GLU A 138 13.18 2.20 16.24
C GLU A 138 12.15 1.09 16.08
N LEU A 139 10.91 1.47 15.82
CA LEU A 139 9.80 0.57 15.55
C LEU A 139 9.95 -0.04 14.16
N ASP A 140 10.44 -1.28 14.11
CA ASP A 140 10.64 -1.98 12.85
C ASP A 140 9.74 -3.22 12.76
N THR A 141 8.67 -3.10 11.97
CA THR A 141 7.76 -4.22 11.69
C THR A 141 8.40 -5.24 10.74
N GLY A 142 9.47 -4.90 10.04
CA GLY A 142 10.30 -5.78 9.20
C GLY A 142 11.25 -6.65 10.02
N ALA A 143 11.70 -6.18 11.18
CA ALA A 143 12.56 -6.94 12.09
C ALA A 143 11.80 -8.03 12.87
N ALA A 144 12.30 -9.26 12.84
CA ALA A 144 11.72 -10.37 13.60
C ALA A 144 12.06 -10.31 15.10
N LEU A 145 13.23 -9.79 15.44
CA LEU A 145 13.82 -9.82 16.77
C LEU A 145 14.27 -8.41 17.18
N SER A 146 14.16 -8.12 18.47
CA SER A 146 14.61 -6.84 19.03
C SER A 146 16.11 -6.86 19.30
N THR A 147 16.81 -5.83 18.84
CA THR A 147 18.28 -5.76 18.87
C THR A 147 18.78 -4.45 19.48
N MET A 148 19.99 -4.47 20.02
CA MET A 148 20.68 -3.28 20.50
C MET A 148 22.19 -3.41 20.28
N SER A 149 22.86 -2.29 20.01
CA SER A 149 24.32 -2.24 20.02
C SER A 149 24.87 -2.71 21.38
N TYR A 150 25.84 -3.62 21.34
CA TYR A 150 26.53 -4.12 22.53
C TYR A 150 27.20 -2.98 23.32
N ASN A 151 27.68 -1.95 22.63
CA ASN A 151 28.29 -0.78 23.27
C ASN A 151 27.24 0.05 24.02
N GLU A 152 26.05 0.22 23.44
CA GLU A 152 24.96 0.96 24.09
C GLU A 152 24.45 0.22 25.34
N PHE A 153 24.29 -1.10 25.24
CA PHE A 153 23.96 -1.94 26.39
C PHE A 153 24.96 -1.78 27.55
N LYS A 154 26.28 -1.71 27.24
CA LYS A 154 27.31 -1.45 28.26
C LYS A 154 27.19 -0.06 28.89
N LYS A 155 26.95 0.99 28.08
CA LYS A 155 26.83 2.36 28.58
C LYS A 155 25.64 2.53 29.53
N LEU A 156 24.52 1.86 29.24
CA LEU A 156 23.33 1.88 30.10
C LEU A 156 23.56 1.23 31.47
N ALA A 157 24.69 0.53 31.64
CA ALA A 157 25.08 -0.19 32.85
C ALA A 157 23.98 -1.15 33.33
N ILE A 158 23.35 -1.85 32.39
CA ILE A 158 22.30 -2.81 32.68
C ILE A 158 22.94 -4.04 33.36
N PRO A 159 22.53 -4.40 34.59
CA PRO A 159 23.17 -5.47 35.37
C PRO A 159 22.67 -6.87 34.96
N GLN A 160 22.48 -7.11 33.66
CA GLN A 160 22.00 -8.40 33.15
C GLN A 160 23.14 -9.22 32.54
N LYS A 161 23.11 -10.53 32.80
CA LYS A 161 24.08 -11.47 32.24
C LYS A 161 23.81 -11.65 30.74
N ILE A 162 24.88 -11.68 29.97
CA ILE A 162 24.85 -11.96 28.54
C ILE A 162 25.10 -13.45 28.34
N PHE A 163 24.21 -14.10 27.59
CA PHE A 163 24.28 -15.52 27.23
C PHE A 163 24.76 -15.68 25.79
N SER A 164 25.44 -16.80 25.50
CA SER A 164 25.78 -17.15 24.12
C SER A 164 24.52 -17.49 23.32
N THR A 165 24.57 -17.25 22.01
CA THR A 165 23.49 -17.60 21.08
C THR A 165 24.08 -18.09 19.77
N ASN A 166 23.41 -19.06 19.15
CA ASN A 166 23.78 -19.62 17.85
C ASN A 166 22.91 -19.05 16.71
N ILE A 167 22.10 -18.03 17.00
CA ILE A 167 21.24 -17.40 16.01
C ILE A 167 22.07 -16.47 15.13
N GLU A 168 21.75 -16.46 13.85
CA GLU A 168 22.27 -15.53 12.86
C GLU A 168 21.13 -14.61 12.41
N LEU A 169 21.34 -13.30 12.47
CA LEU A 169 20.37 -12.31 12.01
C LEU A 169 20.66 -11.99 10.56
N ARG A 170 19.63 -11.93 9.71
CA ARG A 170 19.77 -11.56 8.30
C ARG A 170 19.13 -10.22 8.05
N THR A 171 19.90 -9.27 7.50
CA THR A 171 19.40 -7.96 7.10
C THR A 171 18.61 -8.08 5.80
N TYR A 172 17.88 -7.01 5.44
CA TYR A 172 17.17 -6.95 4.16
C TYR A 172 18.12 -7.02 2.95
N THR A 173 19.36 -6.51 3.07
CA THR A 173 20.39 -6.60 2.04
C THR A 173 20.98 -8.02 1.89
N GLY A 174 20.57 -8.95 2.77
CA GLY A 174 21.00 -10.34 2.76
C GLY A 174 22.28 -10.59 3.56
N GLU A 175 22.85 -9.57 4.19
CA GLU A 175 24.00 -9.68 5.09
C GLU A 175 23.63 -10.42 6.36
N THR A 176 24.59 -11.19 6.88
CA THR A 176 24.40 -11.98 8.09
C THR A 176 25.19 -11.38 9.25
N ILE A 177 24.49 -11.11 10.35
CA ILE A 177 25.06 -10.55 11.58
C ILE A 177 24.95 -11.61 12.68
N LYS A 178 26.08 -11.92 13.32
CA LYS A 178 26.12 -12.76 14.53
C LYS A 178 26.04 -11.86 15.76
N PRO A 179 24.99 -12.00 16.60
CA PRO A 179 24.94 -11.29 17.87
C PRO A 179 26.12 -11.72 18.76
N LYS A 180 26.70 -10.76 19.48
CA LYS A 180 27.67 -11.01 20.56
C LYS A 180 27.07 -11.83 21.70
N GLY A 181 25.76 -11.75 21.86
CA GLY A 181 25.02 -12.56 22.79
C GLY A 181 23.57 -12.12 22.87
N VAL A 182 22.87 -12.73 23.81
CA VAL A 182 21.47 -12.46 24.10
C VAL A 182 21.30 -12.27 25.60
N THR A 183 20.41 -11.36 25.97
CA THR A 183 20.04 -11.12 27.37
C THR A 183 18.52 -11.06 27.52
N PHE A 184 18.04 -11.25 28.74
CA PHE A 184 16.64 -11.11 29.08
C PHE A 184 16.49 -9.89 29.98
N VAL A 185 15.63 -8.97 29.57
CA VAL A 185 15.49 -7.67 30.21
C VAL A 185 14.04 -7.42 30.59
N LYS A 186 13.81 -6.87 31.78
CA LYS A 186 12.51 -6.36 32.19
C LYS A 186 12.23 -5.06 31.45
N CYS A 187 11.18 -5.09 30.65
CA CYS A 187 10.76 -3.97 29.82
C CYS A 187 9.44 -3.41 30.34
N THR A 188 9.29 -2.08 30.27
CA THR A 188 8.02 -1.40 30.55
C THR A 188 7.72 -0.40 29.44
N TYR A 189 6.58 -0.59 28.77
CA TYR A 189 5.99 0.38 27.86
C TYR A 189 4.75 0.98 28.51
N LYS A 190 4.79 2.26 28.87
CA LYS A 190 3.76 2.92 29.69
C LYS A 190 3.50 2.12 30.98
N THR A 191 2.35 1.44 31.08
CA THR A 191 1.97 0.59 32.22
C THR A 191 2.18 -0.91 31.95
N GLN A 192 2.44 -1.30 30.70
CA GLN A 192 2.59 -2.70 30.27
C GLN A 192 4.01 -3.18 30.55
N LYS A 193 4.14 -4.27 31.30
CA LYS A 193 5.42 -4.87 31.69
C LYS A 193 5.60 -6.23 31.04
N PHE A 194 6.78 -6.52 30.53
CA PHE A 194 7.13 -7.82 29.96
C PHE A 194 8.63 -8.12 30.15
N VAL A 195 9.03 -9.36 29.95
CA VAL A 195 10.46 -9.74 29.89
C VAL A 195 10.82 -9.97 28.43
N GLY A 196 11.58 -9.05 27.86
CA GLY A 196 12.01 -9.08 26.47
C GLY A 196 13.33 -9.82 26.30
N LYS A 197 13.45 -10.60 25.23
CA LYS A 197 14.74 -11.11 24.77
C LYS A 197 15.41 -10.03 23.92
N LEU A 198 16.61 -9.61 24.30
CA LEU A 198 17.37 -8.57 23.60
C LEU A 198 18.66 -9.14 23.02
N TYR A 199 18.82 -9.05 21.71
CA TYR A 199 20.01 -9.52 21.01
C TYR A 199 21.03 -8.38 20.88
N LEU A 200 22.26 -8.63 21.33
CA LEU A 200 23.32 -7.63 21.37
C LEU A 200 24.23 -7.79 20.15
N ILE A 201 24.33 -6.75 19.34
CA ILE A 201 25.09 -6.78 18.08
C ILE A 201 26.35 -5.91 18.18
N ASP A 202 27.43 -6.38 17.58
CA ASP A 202 28.74 -5.71 17.64
C ASP A 202 28.92 -4.64 16.56
N GLN A 203 27.88 -3.84 16.36
CA GLN A 203 27.85 -2.74 15.40
C GLN A 203 27.15 -1.56 16.05
N ASN A 204 27.57 -0.34 15.69
CA ASN A 204 26.93 0.86 16.19
C ASN A 204 25.69 1.17 15.34
N VAL A 205 24.57 0.60 15.75
CA VAL A 205 23.26 0.81 15.12
C VAL A 205 22.21 1.15 16.17
N ASP A 206 21.12 1.75 15.71
CA ASP A 206 19.97 2.05 16.54
C ASP A 206 19.37 0.77 17.15
N ALA A 207 18.83 0.90 18.36
CA ALA A 207 18.12 -0.20 18.99
C ALA A 207 16.80 -0.43 18.25
N ILE A 208 16.52 -1.69 17.89
CA ILE A 208 15.35 -2.07 17.09
C ILE A 208 14.29 -2.70 17.99
N PHE A 209 13.08 -2.14 17.95
CA PHE A 209 11.87 -2.69 18.54
C PHE A 209 11.18 -3.59 17.50
N GLY A 210 11.54 -4.87 17.54
CA GLY A 210 11.11 -5.86 16.56
C GLY A 210 9.74 -6.48 16.86
N ARG A 211 9.31 -7.38 15.96
CA ARG A 211 8.02 -8.08 16.07
C ARG A 211 7.88 -8.96 17.31
N ASP A 212 8.97 -9.43 17.89
CA ASP A 212 8.96 -10.19 19.14
C ASP A 212 8.45 -9.34 20.30
N TRP A 213 8.92 -8.09 20.44
CA TRP A 213 8.46 -7.18 21.50
C TRP A 213 7.11 -6.54 21.14
N LEU A 214 6.82 -6.31 19.85
CA LEU A 214 5.50 -5.85 19.39
C LEU A 214 4.36 -6.79 19.76
N ARG A 215 4.64 -8.09 19.94
CA ARG A 215 3.62 -9.06 20.36
C ARG A 215 3.33 -8.99 21.86
N GLU A 216 4.24 -8.44 22.66
CA GLU A 216 4.12 -8.36 24.12
C GLU A 216 3.36 -7.12 24.58
N VAL A 217 3.27 -6.07 23.76
CA VAL A 217 2.64 -4.79 24.15
C VAL A 217 1.68 -4.27 23.09
N LYS A 218 0.61 -3.63 23.55
CA LYS A 218 -0.27 -2.82 22.72
C LYS A 218 0.30 -1.42 22.62
N LEU A 219 0.90 -1.09 21.48
CA LEU A 219 1.40 0.26 21.20
C LEU A 219 0.24 1.26 21.08
N ASP A 220 0.48 2.47 21.59
CA ASP A 220 -0.40 3.60 21.36
C ASP A 220 -0.05 4.24 20.01
N TRP A 221 -0.71 3.76 18.96
CA TRP A 221 -0.50 4.26 17.61
C TRP A 221 -0.92 5.73 17.45
N GLY A 222 -1.78 6.26 18.31
CA GLY A 222 -2.17 7.68 18.29
C GLY A 222 -1.01 8.59 18.63
N GLU A 223 -0.15 8.19 19.57
CA GLU A 223 1.06 8.92 19.94
C GLU A 223 2.18 8.74 18.91
N ILE A 224 2.35 7.53 18.39
CA ILE A 224 3.44 7.18 17.44
C ILE A 224 3.15 7.74 16.03
N LYS A 225 1.88 7.86 15.65
CA LYS A 225 1.43 8.40 14.35
C LYS A 225 0.74 9.75 14.48
N SER A 226 0.90 10.44 15.61
CA SER A 226 0.54 11.85 15.62
C SER A 226 1.57 12.52 14.72
N LEU A 227 1.21 12.68 13.43
CA LEU A 227 1.51 13.91 12.74
C LEU A 227 1.24 14.99 13.78
N THR A 228 2.29 15.65 14.25
CA THR A 228 2.11 16.83 15.06
C THR A 228 1.53 17.80 14.05
N THR A 229 0.21 17.80 13.97
CA THR A 229 -0.56 18.62 13.06
C THR A 229 -0.40 20.05 13.53
N SER A 230 0.76 20.64 13.26
CA SER A 230 1.02 22.07 13.36
C SER A 230 0.24 22.83 12.28
N GLN A 231 -0.54 22.14 11.46
CA GLN A 231 -1.54 22.72 10.59
C GLN A 231 -2.89 22.09 10.86
N THR A 232 -3.63 22.67 11.80
CA THR A 232 -5.09 22.70 11.66
C THR A 232 -5.39 23.38 10.33
N SER A 233 -5.41 22.63 9.23
CA SER A 233 -6.16 23.04 8.04
C SER A 233 -7.56 23.31 8.56
N ASN A 234 -7.90 24.59 8.68
CA ASN A 234 -9.08 25.04 9.40
C ASN A 234 -10.29 24.53 8.61
N LEU A 235 -10.86 23.39 9.02
CA LEU A 235 -12.03 22.78 8.40
C LEU A 235 -13.15 23.82 8.21
N GLY A 236 -13.26 24.79 9.13
CA GLY A 236 -14.19 25.90 9.01
C GLY A 236 -13.93 26.78 7.78
N SER A 237 -12.67 27.06 7.45
CA SER A 237 -12.34 27.83 6.23
C SER A 237 -12.72 27.08 4.96
N LEU A 238 -12.48 25.76 4.90
CA LEU A 238 -12.84 24.93 3.75
C LEU A 238 -14.36 24.80 3.58
N LEU A 239 -15.07 24.56 4.69
CA LEU A 239 -16.54 24.50 4.69
C LEU A 239 -17.16 25.85 4.32
N SER A 240 -16.52 26.96 4.69
CA SER A 240 -16.96 28.30 4.31
C SER A 240 -16.70 28.59 2.83
N GLU A 241 -15.52 28.20 2.31
CA GLU A 241 -15.12 28.39 0.92
C GLU A 241 -16.06 27.64 -0.03
N PHE A 242 -16.43 26.41 0.30
CA PHE A 242 -17.28 25.54 -0.51
C PHE A 242 -18.69 25.38 0.06
N SER A 243 -19.19 26.40 0.75
CA SER A 243 -20.50 26.33 1.45
C SER A 243 -21.67 26.06 0.50
N ASP A 244 -21.56 26.47 -0.76
CA ASP A 244 -22.51 26.22 -1.84
C ASP A 244 -22.61 24.73 -2.21
N LEU A 245 -21.53 23.96 -2.11
CA LEU A 245 -21.55 22.51 -2.34
C LEU A 245 -22.29 21.72 -1.25
N PHE A 246 -22.48 22.33 -0.07
CA PHE A 246 -23.02 21.68 1.13
C PHE A 246 -24.31 22.33 1.65
N ASP A 247 -24.98 23.17 0.85
CA ASP A 247 -26.17 23.91 1.29
C ASP A 247 -27.45 23.04 1.37
N GLY A 248 -27.35 21.76 1.00
CA GLY A 248 -28.45 20.79 1.05
C GLY A 248 -29.49 20.95 -0.06
N LYS A 249 -29.28 21.87 -1.01
CA LYS A 249 -30.17 22.07 -2.15
C LYS A 249 -29.76 21.18 -3.33
N ILE A 250 -30.68 21.01 -4.26
CA ILE A 250 -30.42 20.28 -5.51
C ILE A 250 -29.78 21.26 -6.49
N GLY A 251 -28.55 20.95 -6.92
CA GLY A 251 -27.84 21.72 -7.93
C GLY A 251 -28.30 21.40 -9.36
N VAL A 252 -27.92 22.26 -10.29
CA VAL A 252 -28.12 22.10 -11.74
C VAL A 252 -26.74 21.96 -12.39
N ILE A 253 -26.61 21.06 -13.37
CA ILE A 253 -25.40 21.00 -14.21
C ILE A 253 -25.51 22.12 -15.25
N PRO A 254 -24.69 23.17 -15.17
CA PRO A 254 -24.80 24.28 -16.11
C PRO A 254 -24.53 23.80 -17.53
N GLU A 255 -25.24 24.37 -18.50
CA GLU A 255 -24.99 24.17 -19.94
C GLU A 255 -25.15 22.72 -20.45
N TYR A 256 -25.72 21.83 -19.64
CA TYR A 256 -25.99 20.45 -20.05
C TYR A 256 -27.50 20.22 -20.26
N LEU A 257 -27.88 19.83 -21.47
CA LEU A 257 -29.25 19.45 -21.82
C LEU A 257 -29.32 17.95 -22.15
N GLY A 258 -30.21 17.24 -21.47
CA GLY A 258 -30.54 15.85 -21.82
C GLY A 258 -31.37 15.80 -23.11
N HIS A 259 -30.93 15.00 -24.09
CA HIS A 259 -31.68 14.78 -25.32
C HIS A 259 -32.24 13.37 -25.37
N PHE A 260 -33.57 13.25 -25.53
CA PHE A 260 -34.25 11.99 -25.76
C PHE A 260 -34.45 11.81 -27.27
N ARG A 261 -33.89 10.74 -27.84
CA ARG A 261 -34.18 10.36 -29.23
C ARG A 261 -35.30 9.34 -29.25
N LEU A 262 -36.35 9.66 -29.99
CA LEU A 262 -37.43 8.73 -30.27
C LEU A 262 -36.98 7.73 -31.35
N THR A 263 -37.54 6.52 -31.29
CA THR A 263 -37.37 5.53 -32.37
C THR A 263 -38.20 5.93 -33.59
N ASP A 264 -37.77 5.52 -34.78
CA ASP A 264 -38.50 5.79 -36.02
C ASP A 264 -39.94 5.26 -35.93
N GLY A 265 -40.90 6.12 -36.27
CA GLY A 265 -42.34 5.81 -36.21
C GLY A 265 -42.99 5.92 -34.82
N ALA A 266 -42.29 6.44 -33.81
CA ALA A 266 -42.90 6.69 -32.50
C ALA A 266 -44.05 7.71 -32.57
N THR A 267 -45.19 7.38 -31.95
CA THR A 267 -46.36 8.25 -31.86
C THR A 267 -46.69 8.59 -30.41
N PRO A 268 -47.23 9.79 -30.11
CA PRO A 268 -47.60 10.17 -28.75
C PRO A 268 -48.59 9.22 -28.09
N ILE A 269 -48.39 8.97 -26.80
CA ILE A 269 -49.28 8.17 -25.96
C ILE A 269 -49.64 9.00 -24.74
N PHE A 270 -50.95 9.22 -24.55
CA PHE A 270 -51.49 9.88 -23.37
C PHE A 270 -52.37 8.90 -22.58
N VAL A 271 -51.89 8.53 -21.39
CA VAL A 271 -52.58 7.59 -20.50
C VAL A 271 -53.24 8.38 -19.35
N LYS A 272 -54.50 8.05 -19.05
CA LYS A 272 -55.26 8.68 -17.96
C LYS A 272 -54.54 8.51 -16.60
N PRO A 273 -54.57 9.52 -15.72
CA PRO A 273 -53.96 9.43 -14.40
C PRO A 273 -54.67 8.39 -13.51
N ARG A 274 -53.90 7.78 -12.60
CA ARG A 274 -54.43 6.87 -11.59
C ARG A 274 -55.20 7.63 -10.52
N GLN A 275 -56.25 7.01 -9.97
CA GLN A 275 -56.96 7.55 -8.82
C GLN A 275 -56.05 7.53 -7.59
N VAL A 276 -55.80 8.70 -7.00
CA VAL A 276 -55.03 8.82 -5.76
C VAL A 276 -55.99 8.72 -4.57
N PRO A 277 -55.75 7.76 -3.64
CA PRO A 277 -56.54 7.63 -2.42
C PRO A 277 -56.62 8.94 -1.64
N PHE A 278 -57.76 9.23 -1.03
CA PHE A 278 -58.00 10.50 -0.34
C PHE A 278 -56.92 10.82 0.71
N SER A 279 -56.48 9.80 1.47
CA SER A 279 -55.42 9.93 2.48
C SER A 279 -54.04 10.32 1.95
N LEU A 280 -53.79 10.15 0.64
CA LEU A 280 -52.51 10.46 0.00
C LEU A 280 -52.54 11.75 -0.83
N ARG A 281 -53.72 12.33 -1.10
CA ARG A 281 -53.85 13.49 -2.01
C ARG A 281 -52.98 14.67 -1.57
N SER A 282 -53.12 15.10 -0.32
CA SER A 282 -52.33 16.23 0.21
C SER A 282 -50.83 15.95 0.19
N LYS A 283 -50.42 14.71 0.46
CA LYS A 283 -48.99 14.33 0.40
C LYS A 283 -48.44 14.33 -1.01
N VAL A 284 -49.24 13.91 -2.00
CA VAL A 284 -48.87 13.93 -3.41
C VAL A 284 -48.77 15.36 -3.91
N GLU A 285 -49.76 16.21 -3.60
CA GLU A 285 -49.76 17.64 -3.95
C GLU A 285 -48.54 18.34 -3.37
N ASN A 286 -48.25 18.16 -2.07
CA ASN A 286 -47.09 18.78 -1.43
C ASN A 286 -45.75 18.35 -2.08
N GLU A 287 -45.61 17.09 -2.46
CA GLU A 287 -44.39 16.62 -3.14
C GLU A 287 -44.28 17.18 -4.55
N LEU A 288 -45.39 17.28 -5.31
CA LEU A 288 -45.38 17.91 -6.63
C LEU A 288 -45.00 19.40 -6.54
N THR A 289 -45.58 20.13 -5.57
CA THR A 289 -45.21 21.53 -5.30
C THR A 289 -43.73 21.65 -4.96
N ARG A 290 -43.21 20.79 -4.07
CA ARG A 290 -41.78 20.79 -3.72
C ARG A 290 -40.89 20.53 -4.92
N LEU A 291 -41.26 19.58 -5.80
CA LEU A 291 -40.49 19.27 -7.02
C LEU A 291 -40.49 20.45 -8.00
N GLU A 292 -41.61 21.17 -8.10
CA GLU A 292 -41.72 22.38 -8.94
C GLU A 292 -40.90 23.54 -8.35
N GLU A 293 -41.00 23.80 -7.04
CA GLU A 293 -40.17 24.80 -6.34
C GLU A 293 -38.67 24.49 -6.41
N CYS A 294 -38.28 23.21 -6.42
CA CYS A 294 -36.90 22.78 -6.62
C CYS A 294 -36.44 22.87 -8.09
N GLY A 295 -37.31 23.23 -9.03
CA GLY A 295 -37.00 23.29 -10.46
C GLY A 295 -36.79 21.94 -11.15
N ILE A 296 -37.26 20.84 -10.55
CA ILE A 296 -37.11 19.48 -11.09
C ILE A 296 -38.17 19.18 -12.14
N ILE A 297 -39.39 19.67 -11.90
CA ILE A 297 -40.51 19.57 -12.84
C ILE A 297 -41.08 20.97 -13.08
N THR A 298 -41.85 21.11 -14.15
CA THR A 298 -42.55 22.36 -14.45
C THR A 298 -43.94 22.01 -14.97
N LYS A 299 -44.93 22.78 -14.54
CA LYS A 299 -46.28 22.63 -15.05
C LYS A 299 -46.35 22.96 -16.55
N VAL A 300 -47.05 22.11 -17.30
CA VAL A 300 -47.40 22.33 -18.71
C VAL A 300 -48.91 22.31 -18.86
N ASP A 301 -49.46 23.21 -19.67
CA ASP A 301 -50.92 23.28 -19.88
C ASP A 301 -51.44 22.14 -20.76
N HIS A 302 -50.64 21.75 -21.76
CA HIS A 302 -50.99 20.72 -22.75
C HIS A 302 -49.78 19.86 -23.12
N SER A 303 -50.00 18.55 -23.31
CA SER A 303 -49.01 17.61 -23.80
C SER A 303 -49.70 16.44 -24.51
N ASP A 304 -49.18 16.04 -25.67
CA ASP A 304 -49.64 14.85 -26.39
C ASP A 304 -49.14 13.55 -25.73
N TRP A 305 -48.14 13.67 -24.84
CA TRP A 305 -47.55 12.57 -24.08
C TRP A 305 -47.95 12.67 -22.61
N GLY A 306 -48.37 11.56 -22.01
CA GLY A 306 -48.75 11.54 -20.60
C GLY A 306 -48.68 10.14 -20.01
N THR A 307 -48.03 10.01 -18.85
CA THR A 307 -47.92 8.75 -18.12
C THR A 307 -48.39 8.92 -16.67
N PRO A 308 -49.13 7.96 -16.11
CA PRO A 308 -49.64 8.05 -14.75
C PRO A 308 -48.53 7.88 -13.71
N ILE A 309 -48.47 8.81 -12.76
CA ILE A 309 -47.58 8.74 -11.60
C ILE A 309 -47.94 7.59 -10.65
N VAL A 310 -46.97 7.20 -9.81
CA VAL A 310 -47.11 6.23 -8.72
C VAL A 310 -46.60 6.85 -7.42
N PRO A 311 -47.48 7.24 -6.49
CA PRO A 311 -47.09 7.68 -5.16
C PRO A 311 -46.57 6.51 -4.32
N VAL A 312 -45.37 6.65 -3.74
CA VAL A 312 -44.78 5.66 -2.84
C VAL A 312 -44.53 6.30 -1.48
N VAL A 313 -45.13 5.76 -0.43
CA VAL A 313 -44.91 6.22 0.95
C VAL A 313 -43.63 5.59 1.49
N LYS A 314 -42.67 6.43 1.90
CA LYS A 314 -41.43 6.03 2.56
C LYS A 314 -41.68 5.69 4.03
N LEU A 315 -40.74 4.97 4.65
CA LEU A 315 -40.77 4.64 6.08
C LEU A 315 -40.84 5.88 6.99
N ASN A 316 -40.26 7.00 6.56
CA ASN A 316 -40.32 8.28 7.29
C ASN A 316 -41.65 9.03 7.10
N GLY A 317 -42.64 8.43 6.43
CA GLY A 317 -43.97 9.00 6.21
C GLY A 317 -44.09 9.99 5.04
N GLN A 318 -42.98 10.35 4.40
CA GLN A 318 -42.96 11.19 3.19
C GLN A 318 -43.39 10.40 1.95
N THR A 319 -43.91 11.09 0.94
CA THR A 319 -44.29 10.51 -0.34
C THR A 319 -43.25 10.80 -1.40
N ARG A 320 -42.88 9.81 -2.21
CA ARG A 320 -42.08 9.96 -3.42
C ARG A 320 -42.99 9.76 -4.63
N ILE A 321 -42.83 10.60 -5.65
CA ILE A 321 -43.46 10.41 -6.96
C ILE A 321 -42.54 9.56 -7.82
N CYS A 322 -43.07 8.48 -8.39
CA CYS A 322 -42.41 7.59 -9.34
C CYS A 322 -43.18 7.55 -10.67
#